data_AF-A0A9P6YLP8-F1
#
_entry.id   AF-A0A9P6YLP8-F1
#
_cell.length_a   1.000
_cell.length_b   1.000
_cell.length_c   1.000
_cell.angle_alpha   90.00
_cell.angle_beta   90.00
_cell.angle_gamma   90.00
#
_symmetry.space_group_name_H-M   'P 1'
#
loop_
_entity.id
_entity.type
_entity.pdbx_description
1 polymer ?
#
loop_
_entity_poly.entity_id
_entity_poly.type
_entity_poly.pdbx_seq_one_letter_code
_entity_poly.pdbx_strand_id
1 'polypeptide(L)'
;MHSLHRKLKLPKYYRRQKNNEVMVAKLKSKFGNDMVFVMVYLIDEFQTSQCCPSCENRSLTTFKRIPNPQPYQRQNNPEVICHSLLRCTNQNSKVTMQNISGVQELCKRLWDRDLAACLNMIHIVCNLRLNGEIPEIFQHAVSERRAPTRRRRSGENENDAFYLEPCNFPTQR
;
A
#
# COMPACT_ATOMS: atom_id res chain seq x y z
N MET A 1 -9.07 0.14 -30.27
CA MET A 1 -8.51 1.40 -29.73
C MET A 1 -9.48 2.01 -28.73
N HIS A 2 -9.40 1.66 -27.44
CA HIS A 2 -10.24 2.27 -26.41
C HIS A 2 -9.37 2.95 -25.36
N SER A 3 -9.18 4.26 -25.54
CA SER A 3 -8.56 5.13 -24.54
C SER A 3 -9.49 5.24 -23.32
N LEU A 4 -9.05 4.68 -22.19
CA LEU A 4 -9.71 4.81 -20.88
C LEU A 4 -9.17 6.00 -20.09
N HIS A 5 -8.90 7.14 -20.73
CA HIS A 5 -8.64 8.36 -19.95
C HIS A 5 -9.96 8.89 -19.40
N ARG A 6 -10.09 8.88 -18.07
CA ARG A 6 -11.12 9.63 -17.34
C ARG A 6 -10.95 11.11 -17.72
N LYS A 7 -11.68 11.59 -18.72
CA LYS A 7 -11.56 12.97 -19.24
C LYS A 7 -11.59 13.93 -18.05
N LEU A 8 -10.44 14.51 -17.71
CA LEU A 8 -10.34 15.54 -16.69
C LEU A 8 -11.27 16.67 -17.15
N LYS A 9 -12.29 16.99 -16.36
CA LYS A 9 -13.10 18.18 -16.62
C LYS A 9 -12.15 19.38 -16.48
N LEU A 10 -11.69 19.92 -17.61
CA LEU A 10 -10.71 21.01 -17.68
C LEU A 10 -11.00 22.13 -16.66
N PRO A 11 -12.24 22.61 -16.48
CA PRO A 11 -12.54 23.65 -15.48
C PRO A 11 -12.31 23.23 -14.02
N LYS A 12 -12.45 21.93 -13.72
CA LYS A 12 -12.18 21.37 -12.38
C LYS A 12 -10.68 21.27 -12.13
N TYR A 13 -9.92 20.89 -13.16
CA TYR A 13 -8.46 20.84 -13.09
C TYR A 13 -7.86 22.22 -12.82
N TYR A 14 -8.24 23.22 -13.62
CA TYR A 14 -7.78 24.60 -13.45
C TYR A 14 -8.15 25.17 -12.08
N ARG A 15 -9.38 24.94 -11.60
CA ARG A 15 -9.78 25.35 -10.25
C ARG A 15 -8.94 24.69 -9.16
N ARG A 16 -8.58 23.41 -9.31
CA ARG A 16 -7.73 22.71 -8.34
C ARG A 16 -6.31 23.30 -8.32
N GLN A 17 -5.73 23.58 -9.48
CA GLN A 17 -4.41 24.23 -9.55
C GLN A 17 -4.41 25.60 -8.87
N LYS A 18 -5.37 26.46 -9.22
CA LYS A 18 -5.50 27.79 -8.60
C LYS A 18 -5.69 27.71 -7.07
N ASN A 19 -6.50 26.77 -6.60
CA ASN A 19 -6.68 26.56 -5.16
C ASN A 19 -5.39 26.10 -4.47
N ASN A 20 -4.61 25.23 -5.11
CA ASN A 20 -3.31 24.78 -4.60
C ASN A 20 -2.33 25.95 -4.53
N GLU A 21 -2.26 26.81 -5.55
CA GLU A 21 -1.40 28.00 -5.56
C GLU A 21 -1.74 28.97 -4.42
N VAL A 22 -3.03 29.24 -4.21
CA VAL A 22 -3.50 30.08 -3.10
C VAL A 22 -3.13 29.47 -1.75
N MET A 23 -3.27 28.15 -1.60
CA MET A 23 -2.90 27.44 -0.38
C MET A 23 -1.39 27.52 -0.11
N VAL A 24 -0.57 27.30 -1.15
CA VAL A 24 0.89 27.41 -1.11
C VAL A 24 1.31 28.83 -0.68
N ALA A 25 0.71 29.86 -1.27
CA ALA A 25 1.01 31.25 -0.93
C ALA A 25 0.69 31.57 0.54
N LYS A 26 -0.46 31.10 1.05
CA LYS A 26 -0.84 31.26 2.47
C LYS A 26 0.13 30.56 3.41
N LEU A 27 0.56 29.35 3.06
CA LEU A 27 1.50 28.58 3.86
C LEU A 27 2.89 29.23 3.88
N LYS A 28 3.40 29.68 2.72
CA LYS A 28 4.66 30.43 2.64
C LYS A 28 4.63 31.74 3.43
N SER A 29 3.53 32.48 3.37
CA SER A 29 3.37 33.70 4.17
C SER A 29 3.36 33.45 5.67
N LYS A 30 2.94 32.26 6.12
CA LYS A 30 2.84 31.92 7.54
C LYS A 30 4.12 31.29 8.10
N PHE A 31 4.80 30.47 7.29
CA PHE A 31 5.89 29.62 7.75
C PHE A 31 7.26 29.95 7.12
N GLY A 32 7.31 30.84 6.13
CA GLY A 32 8.54 31.19 5.41
C GLY A 32 8.59 30.61 3.99
N ASN A 33 9.48 31.19 3.18
CA ASN A 33 9.65 30.81 1.77
C ASN A 33 10.51 29.56 1.56
N ASP A 34 11.19 29.10 2.61
CA ASP A 34 11.99 27.87 2.69
C ASP A 34 11.13 26.59 2.73
N MET A 35 9.80 26.73 2.85
CA MET A 35 8.87 25.61 2.85
C MET A 35 8.94 24.80 1.54
N VAL A 36 9.24 23.51 1.66
CA VAL A 36 9.23 22.54 0.57
C VAL A 36 7.84 21.90 0.47
N PHE A 37 7.24 21.97 -0.71
CA PHE A 37 5.96 21.33 -1.00
C PHE A 37 6.19 20.01 -1.72
N VAL A 38 5.71 18.91 -1.13
CA VAL A 38 5.81 17.58 -1.71
C VAL A 38 4.47 17.21 -2.34
N MET A 39 4.50 16.84 -3.62
CA MET A 39 3.33 16.32 -4.32
C MET A 39 3.07 14.87 -3.89
N VAL A 40 1.92 14.64 -3.26
CA VAL A 40 1.49 13.30 -2.82
C VAL A 40 0.46 12.75 -3.79
N TYR A 41 0.69 11.50 -4.23
CA TYR A 41 -0.23 10.76 -5.09
C TYR A 41 -0.91 9.65 -4.28
N LEU A 42 -2.22 9.53 -4.42
CA LEU A 42 -2.95 8.37 -3.92
C LEU A 42 -2.93 7.31 -5.00
N ILE A 43 -2.31 6.17 -4.70
CA ILE A 43 -2.15 5.03 -5.60
C ILE A 43 -2.87 3.85 -4.97
N ASP A 44 -3.46 3.01 -5.79
CA ASP A 44 -4.01 1.75 -5.32
C ASP A 44 -2.88 0.75 -5.04
N GLU A 45 -2.92 0.09 -3.88
CA GLU A 45 -1.92 -0.91 -3.47
C GLU A 45 -2.10 -2.25 -4.22
N PHE A 46 -3.08 -2.36 -5.12
CA PHE A 46 -3.45 -3.59 -5.78
C PHE A 46 -2.27 -4.46 -6.21
N GLN A 47 -2.10 -5.58 -5.48
CA GLN A 47 -1.11 -6.63 -5.72
C GLN A 47 0.37 -6.18 -5.73
N THR A 48 0.66 -4.97 -5.26
CA THR A 48 2.03 -4.43 -5.18
C THR A 48 2.95 -5.29 -4.31
N SER A 49 2.45 -5.93 -3.26
CA SER A 49 3.25 -6.84 -2.42
C SER A 49 3.43 -8.25 -3.00
N GLN A 50 2.74 -8.59 -4.09
CA GLN A 50 2.80 -9.90 -4.74
C GLN A 50 3.72 -9.90 -5.99
N CYS A 51 3.96 -8.72 -6.56
CA CYS A 51 4.85 -8.54 -7.70
C CYS A 51 6.31 -8.44 -7.25
N CYS A 52 7.21 -9.18 -7.89
CA CYS A 52 8.65 -9.08 -7.63
C CYS A 52 9.24 -7.89 -8.39
N PRO A 53 9.87 -6.91 -7.72
CA PRO A 53 10.46 -5.76 -8.39
C PRO A 53 11.57 -6.10 -9.38
N SER A 54 12.27 -7.24 -9.22
CA SER A 54 13.36 -7.64 -10.13
C SER A 54 12.91 -8.37 -11.38
N CYS A 55 11.77 -9.07 -11.35
CA CYS A 55 11.31 -9.84 -12.51
C CYS A 55 9.95 -9.41 -13.03
N GLU A 56 9.36 -8.37 -12.44
CA GLU A 56 8.10 -7.72 -12.87
C GLU A 56 6.92 -8.69 -13.05
N ASN A 57 6.94 -9.78 -12.30
CA ASN A 57 5.92 -10.83 -12.33
C ASN A 57 5.33 -11.02 -10.93
N ARG A 58 4.08 -11.49 -10.86
CA ARG A 58 3.41 -11.91 -9.62
C ARG A 58 3.98 -13.22 -9.11
N SER A 59 5.19 -13.17 -8.57
CA SER A 59 5.99 -14.34 -8.21
C SER A 59 6.44 -14.33 -6.75
N LEU A 60 6.04 -13.34 -5.96
CA LEU A 60 6.38 -13.29 -4.53
C LEU A 60 5.40 -14.13 -3.71
N THR A 61 5.95 -14.98 -2.85
CA THR A 61 5.18 -15.87 -1.97
C THR A 61 5.75 -15.87 -0.56
N THR A 62 4.89 -16.03 0.45
CA THR A 62 5.31 -16.29 1.83
C THR A 62 5.85 -17.70 1.96
N PHE A 63 6.93 -17.89 2.71
CA PHE A 63 7.56 -19.21 2.85
C PHE A 63 8.05 -19.52 4.27
N LYS A 64 8.38 -18.50 5.06
CA LYS A 64 9.00 -18.68 6.37
C LYS A 64 7.91 -18.90 7.41
N ARG A 65 7.98 -19.99 8.15
CA ARG A 65 7.22 -20.17 9.40
C ARG A 65 8.09 -19.80 10.58
N ILE A 66 7.48 -19.22 11.60
CA ILE A 66 8.14 -18.84 12.85
C ILE A 66 7.30 -19.34 14.03
N PRO A 67 7.91 -19.60 15.20
CA PRO A 67 7.15 -19.85 16.41
C PRO A 67 6.15 -18.73 16.64
N ASN A 68 4.94 -19.08 17.06
CA ASN A 68 3.89 -18.10 17.28
C ASN A 68 4.40 -17.04 18.29
N PRO A 69 4.46 -15.76 17.89
CA PRO A 69 4.93 -14.68 18.77
C PRO A 69 4.14 -14.60 20.06
N GLN A 70 2.88 -15.05 20.07
CA GLN A 70 1.99 -15.07 21.22
C GLN A 70 2.21 -16.37 22.03
N PRO A 71 2.91 -16.33 23.20
CA PRO A 71 3.32 -17.54 23.90
C PRO A 71 2.16 -18.42 24.34
N TYR A 72 1.07 -17.81 24.83
CA TYR A 72 -0.13 -18.52 25.27
C TYR A 72 -0.87 -19.24 24.13
N GLN A 73 -0.67 -18.82 22.88
CA GLN A 73 -1.28 -19.50 21.74
C GLN A 73 -0.44 -20.67 21.23
N ARG A 74 0.82 -20.82 21.67
CA ARG A 74 1.72 -21.86 21.14
C ARG A 74 1.22 -23.27 21.36
N GLN A 75 0.42 -23.49 22.41
CA GLN A 75 -0.17 -24.80 22.70
C GLN A 75 -1.12 -25.25 21.58
N ASN A 76 -1.94 -24.33 21.04
CA ASN A 76 -2.94 -24.65 20.02
C ASN A 76 -2.46 -24.32 18.60
N ASN A 77 -1.63 -23.27 18.47
CA ASN A 77 -1.10 -22.73 17.22
C ASN A 77 0.40 -22.44 17.40
N PRO A 78 1.28 -23.47 17.32
CA PRO A 78 2.70 -23.35 17.65
C PRO A 78 3.50 -22.53 16.65
N GLU A 79 3.12 -22.55 15.37
CA GLU A 79 3.84 -21.86 14.29
C GLU A 79 2.89 -21.05 13.41
N VAL A 80 3.34 -19.84 13.04
CA VAL A 80 2.63 -18.93 12.14
C VAL A 80 3.48 -18.60 10.92
N ILE A 81 2.83 -18.21 9.83
CA ILE A 81 3.52 -17.74 8.63
C ILE A 81 4.06 -16.33 8.91
N CYS A 82 5.35 -16.13 8.65
CA CYS A 82 5.96 -14.81 8.64
C CYS A 82 5.59 -14.11 7.32
N HIS A 83 4.74 -13.10 7.43
CA HIS A 83 4.23 -12.38 6.26
C HIS A 83 5.22 -11.33 5.72
N SER A 84 6.10 -10.77 6.56
CA SER A 84 7.02 -9.71 6.17
C SER A 84 8.11 -10.16 5.19
N LEU A 85 8.47 -11.45 5.18
CA LEU A 85 9.51 -11.96 4.29
C LEU A 85 8.93 -12.80 3.15
N LEU A 86 9.21 -12.37 1.93
CA LEU A 86 8.74 -12.98 0.69
C LEU A 86 9.90 -13.58 -0.10
N ARG A 87 9.57 -14.59 -0.90
CA ARG A 87 10.49 -15.28 -1.79
C ARG A 87 9.95 -15.25 -3.20
N CYS A 88 10.81 -14.88 -4.14
CA CYS A 88 10.49 -14.95 -5.55
C CYS A 88 10.56 -16.41 -6.06
N THR A 89 9.52 -16.85 -6.75
CA THR A 89 9.45 -18.18 -7.37
C THR A 89 10.01 -18.21 -8.79
N ASN A 90 10.24 -17.05 -9.41
CA ASN A 90 10.74 -16.96 -10.79
C ASN A 90 12.22 -17.38 -10.87
N GLN A 91 12.53 -18.34 -11.74
CA GLN A 91 13.88 -18.87 -11.94
C GLN A 91 14.88 -17.82 -12.44
N ASN A 92 14.42 -16.88 -13.27
CA ASN A 92 15.27 -15.83 -13.85
C ASN A 92 15.67 -14.76 -12.83
N SER A 93 15.03 -14.74 -11.65
CA SER A 93 15.28 -13.75 -10.60
C SER A 93 16.26 -14.20 -9.53
N LYS A 94 16.85 -15.39 -9.69
CA LYS A 94 17.83 -15.95 -8.75
C LYS A 94 19.03 -15.03 -8.60
N VAL A 95 19.64 -15.09 -7.42
CA VAL A 95 20.83 -14.32 -7.07
C VAL A 95 21.99 -15.25 -6.81
N THR A 96 23.15 -14.92 -7.36
CA THR A 96 24.40 -15.60 -7.03
C THR A 96 24.82 -15.14 -5.64
N MET A 97 24.93 -16.07 -4.70
CA MET A 97 25.45 -15.82 -3.36
C MET A 97 26.73 -16.64 -3.20
N GLN A 98 27.75 -16.04 -2.59
CA GLN A 98 28.98 -16.75 -2.25
C GLN A 98 28.90 -17.14 -0.78
N ASN A 99 29.07 -18.43 -0.49
CA ASN A 99 29.12 -18.90 0.88
C ASN A 99 30.51 -18.65 1.51
N ILE A 100 30.63 -18.89 2.82
CA ILE A 100 31.87 -18.70 3.57
C ILE A 100 33.03 -19.53 2.99
N SER A 101 32.73 -20.67 2.37
CA SER A 101 33.69 -21.55 1.70
C SER A 101 34.08 -21.08 0.29
N GLY A 102 33.61 -19.91 -0.16
CA GLY A 102 33.91 -19.33 -1.47
C GLY A 102 33.13 -19.92 -2.64
N VAL A 103 32.24 -20.89 -2.40
CA VAL A 103 31.42 -21.53 -3.44
C VAL A 103 30.26 -20.61 -3.80
N GLN A 104 30.09 -20.36 -5.10
CA GLN A 104 28.95 -19.61 -5.63
C GLN A 104 27.74 -20.52 -5.82
N GLU A 105 26.60 -20.11 -5.30
CA GLU A 105 25.32 -20.81 -5.43
C GLU A 105 24.23 -19.86 -5.94
N LEU A 106 23.35 -20.37 -6.80
CA LEU A 106 22.17 -19.64 -7.27
C LEU A 106 21.00 -19.81 -6.29
N CYS A 107 20.74 -18.78 -5.50
CA CYS A 107 19.68 -18.77 -4.51
C CYS A 107 18.42 -18.04 -4.99
N LYS A 108 17.27 -18.38 -4.42
CA LYS A 108 16.02 -17.63 -4.66
C LYS A 108 16.13 -16.23 -4.06
N ARG A 109 15.72 -15.21 -4.81
CA ARG A 109 15.69 -13.83 -4.31
C ARG A 109 14.65 -13.67 -3.22
N LEU A 110 15.06 -13.03 -2.12
CA LEU A 110 14.21 -12.69 -1.00
C LEU A 110 13.88 -11.20 -1.03
N TRP A 111 12.70 -10.86 -0.54
CA TRP A 111 12.22 -9.49 -0.44
C TRP A 111 11.55 -9.27 0.91
N ASP A 112 11.85 -8.14 1.54
CA ASP A 112 10.93 -7.59 2.52
C ASP A 112 9.63 -7.15 1.81
N ARG A 113 8.48 -7.45 2.41
CA ARG A 113 7.15 -7.20 1.83
C ARG A 113 6.94 -5.72 1.56
N ASP A 114 7.29 -4.88 2.53
CA ASP A 114 7.06 -3.45 2.46
C ASP A 114 8.02 -2.81 1.46
N LEU A 115 9.28 -3.24 1.45
CA LEU A 115 10.24 -2.82 0.44
C LEU A 115 9.77 -3.18 -0.98
N ALA A 116 9.28 -4.40 -1.20
CA ALA A 116 8.76 -4.80 -2.51
C ALA A 116 7.55 -3.96 -2.92
N ALA A 117 6.60 -3.73 -2.00
CA ALA A 117 5.44 -2.89 -2.25
C ALA A 117 5.84 -1.44 -2.59
N CYS A 118 6.76 -0.85 -1.82
CA CYS A 118 7.27 0.51 -2.05
C CYS A 118 7.94 0.64 -3.42
N LEU A 119 8.80 -0.31 -3.80
CA LEU A 119 9.45 -0.30 -5.11
C LEU A 119 8.43 -0.40 -6.26
N ASN A 120 7.40 -1.23 -6.10
CA ASN A 120 6.33 -1.34 -7.07
C ASN A 120 5.44 -0.08 -7.13
N MET A 121 5.16 0.57 -5.99
CA MET A 121 4.47 1.87 -5.98
C MET A 121 5.28 2.95 -6.70
N ILE A 122 6.60 3.01 -6.48
CA ILE A 122 7.50 3.91 -7.21
C ILE A 122 7.43 3.63 -8.71
N HIS A 123 7.47 2.35 -9.10
CA HIS A 123 7.34 1.94 -10.50
C HIS A 123 6.01 2.43 -11.13
N ILE A 124 4.89 2.34 -10.40
CA ILE A 124 3.59 2.88 -10.83
C ILE A 124 3.65 4.41 -11.00
N VAL A 125 4.20 5.14 -10.02
CA VAL A 125 4.34 6.61 -10.12
C VAL A 125 5.17 7.00 -11.33
N CYS A 126 6.30 6.33 -11.54
CA CYS A 126 7.18 6.61 -12.67
C CYS A 126 6.46 6.41 -14.00
N ASN A 127 5.72 5.29 -14.17
CA ASN A 127 4.93 5.06 -15.38
C ASN A 127 3.81 6.07 -15.56
N LEU A 128 3.11 6.46 -14.49
CA LEU A 128 2.09 7.51 -14.55
C LEU A 128 2.68 8.86 -14.98
N ARG A 129 3.92 9.17 -14.60
CA ARG A 129 4.60 10.41 -14.99
C ARG A 129 5.12 10.38 -16.42
N LEU A 130 5.66 9.25 -16.86
CA LEU A 130 6.29 9.11 -18.17
C LEU A 130 5.27 8.79 -19.28
N ASN A 131 4.38 7.84 -19.00
CA ASN A 131 3.47 7.25 -19.99
C ASN A 131 2.00 7.61 -19.73
N GLY A 132 1.67 8.14 -18.55
CA GLY A 132 0.29 8.47 -18.18
C GLY A 132 -0.58 7.25 -17.82
N GLU A 133 0.02 6.07 -17.67
CA GLU A 133 -0.67 4.80 -17.50
C GLU A 133 -0.11 4.00 -16.31
N ILE A 134 -0.96 3.16 -15.72
CA ILE A 134 -0.55 2.19 -14.69
C ILE A 134 -0.14 0.90 -15.42
N PRO A 135 1.01 0.28 -15.10
CA PRO A 135 1.39 -0.98 -15.72
C PRO A 135 0.30 -2.05 -15.56
N GLU A 136 0.06 -2.84 -16.62
CA GLU A 136 -1.04 -3.81 -16.68
C GLU A 136 -1.07 -4.76 -15.48
N ILE A 137 0.09 -5.19 -15.01
CA ILE A 137 0.24 -6.07 -13.85
C ILE A 137 -0.34 -5.50 -12.55
N PHE A 138 -0.52 -4.17 -12.46
CA PHE A 138 -1.10 -3.45 -11.32
C PHE A 138 -2.50 -2.89 -11.62
N GLN A 139 -3.07 -3.19 -12.79
CA GLN A 139 -4.44 -2.82 -13.11
C GLN A 139 -5.41 -3.88 -12.56
N HIS A 140 -6.56 -3.42 -12.07
CA HIS A 140 -7.70 -4.31 -11.80
C HIS A 140 -8.27 -4.85 -13.12
N ALA A 141 -8.67 -6.12 -13.13
CA ALA A 141 -9.43 -6.66 -14.24
C ALA A 141 -10.72 -5.83 -14.45
N VAL A 142 -11.13 -5.65 -15.70
CA VAL A 142 -12.29 -4.80 -16.05
C VAL A 142 -13.57 -5.25 -15.32
N SER A 143 -13.71 -6.53 -14.99
CA SER A 143 -14.83 -7.11 -14.24
C SER A 143 -14.82 -6.80 -12.73
N GLU A 144 -13.69 -6.40 -12.15
CA GLU A 144 -13.53 -6.14 -10.72
C GLU A 144 -13.77 -4.68 -10.32
N ARG A 145 -14.06 -3.81 -11.29
CA ARG A 145 -14.53 -2.44 -11.03
C ARG A 145 -15.94 -2.49 -10.45
N ARG A 146 -16.06 -2.97 -9.21
CA ARG A 146 -17.30 -2.95 -8.43
C ARG A 146 -17.81 -1.51 -8.45
N ALA A 147 -19.04 -1.33 -8.89
CA ALA A 147 -19.75 -0.06 -8.77
C ALA A 147 -19.55 0.47 -7.34
N PRO A 148 -19.35 1.78 -7.14
CA PRO A 148 -19.13 2.32 -5.81
C PRO A 148 -20.30 1.91 -4.93
N THR A 149 -20.06 1.00 -3.98
CA THR A 149 -21.01 0.65 -2.93
C THR A 149 -21.14 1.87 -2.05
N ARG A 150 -22.03 2.78 -2.48
CA ARG A 150 -22.49 3.90 -1.70
C ARG A 150 -23.29 3.31 -0.56
N ARG A 151 -22.63 2.87 0.51
CA ARG A 151 -23.28 2.66 1.81
C ARG A 151 -23.77 4.03 2.26
N ARG A 152 -24.96 4.41 1.81
CA ARG A 152 -25.77 5.41 2.49
C ARG A 152 -25.95 4.85 3.90
N ARG A 153 -25.44 5.57 4.91
CA ARG A 153 -25.94 5.45 6.28
C ARG A 153 -27.44 5.73 6.17
N SER A 154 -28.25 4.68 6.13
CA SER A 154 -29.67 4.75 6.47
C SER A 154 -29.71 5.07 7.96
N GLY A 155 -30.12 6.30 8.27
CA GLY A 155 -30.60 6.61 9.60
C GLY A 155 -32.02 6.10 9.71
N GLU A 156 -32.22 5.13 10.60
CA GLU A 156 -33.51 4.87 11.23
C GLU A 156 -33.19 4.73 12.73
N ASN A 157 -33.70 5.69 13.49
CA ASN A 157 -33.75 5.65 14.94
C ASN A 157 -34.83 4.63 15.34
N GLU A 158 -34.61 3.87 16.41
CA GLU A 158 -35.35 4.01 17.67
C GLU A 158 -35.13 2.81 18.60
N ASN A 159 -34.85 3.15 19.87
CA ASN A 159 -35.07 2.36 21.08
C ASN A 159 -34.24 1.08 21.28
N ASP A 160 -33.12 1.24 21.98
CA ASP A 160 -32.80 0.33 23.09
C ASP A 160 -32.07 1.11 24.18
N ALA A 161 -32.81 1.40 25.26
CA ALA A 161 -32.29 1.98 26.48
C ALA A 161 -31.48 0.91 27.22
N PHE A 162 -30.16 1.08 27.30
CA PHE A 162 -29.35 0.37 28.29
C PHE A 162 -28.70 1.42 29.20
N TYR A 163 -29.08 1.36 30.47
CA TYR A 163 -28.46 2.12 31.56
C TYR A 163 -26.95 1.84 31.58
N LEU A 164 -26.15 2.89 31.40
CA LEU A 164 -24.72 2.87 31.73
C LEU A 164 -24.57 3.48 33.11
N GLU A 165 -24.19 2.66 34.09
CA GLU A 165 -23.70 3.14 35.38
C GLU A 165 -22.43 3.99 35.17
N PRO A 166 -22.28 5.13 35.87
CA PRO A 166 -21.07 5.93 35.77
C PRO A 166 -19.90 5.26 36.51
N CYS A 167 -18.82 4.96 35.79
CA CYS A 167 -17.54 4.59 36.39
C CYS A 167 -16.97 5.79 37.18
N ASN A 168 -17.06 5.72 38.51
CA ASN A 168 -16.35 6.64 39.41
C ASN A 168 -14.86 6.31 39.42
N PHE A 169 -14.02 7.21 38.91
CA PHE A 169 -12.57 7.13 39.08
C PHE A 169 -12.16 7.74 40.43
N PRO A 170 -11.38 7.04 41.27
CA PRO A 170 -10.88 7.61 42.53
C PRO A 170 -9.80 8.65 42.25
N THR A 171 -10.02 9.88 42.70
CA THR A 171 -8.98 10.91 42.77
C THR A 171 -8.13 10.65 44.01
N GLN A 172 -6.91 10.13 43.86
CA GLN A 172 -5.93 10.12 44.95
C GLN A 172 -5.30 11.50 45.08
N ARG A 173 -5.29 12.02 46.31
CA ARG A 173 -4.50 13.18 46.76
C ARG A 173 -3.09 12.76 47.07
#